data_AF-A0A0C1CYS5-F1
#
_entry.id   AF-A0A0C1CYS5-F1
#
_cell.length_a   1.000
_cell.length_b   1.000
_cell.length_c   1.000
_cell.angle_alpha   90.00
_cell.angle_beta   90.00
_cell.angle_gamma   90.00
#
_symmetry.space_group_name_H-M   'P 1'
#
loop_
_entity.id
_entity.type
_entity.pdbx_description
1 polymer ?
#
loop_
_entity_poly.entity_id
_entity_poly.type
_entity_poly.pdbx_seq_one_letter_code
_entity_poly.pdbx_strand_id
1 'polypeptide(L)'
;MSQIIKFKENYIRICSTNSSHLLQSTDRGKSWELLFDGTFMMNSIMKIACDDKIILLDSNKGYFISKSGMFWIKYVDLEQIEDLADEN
;
A
#
# COMPACT_ATOMS: atom_id res chain seq x y z
N MET A 1 11.18 -7.28 4.70
CA MET A 1 12.36 -6.52 4.22
C MET A 1 11.86 -5.15 3.77
N SER A 2 12.53 -4.06 4.13
CA SER A 2 12.03 -2.71 3.78
C SER A 2 12.46 -2.30 2.37
N GLN A 3 11.63 -1.50 1.70
CA GLN A 3 11.90 -0.95 0.38
C GLN A 3 11.70 0.56 0.37
N ILE A 4 12.37 1.27 -0.55
CA ILE A 4 12.19 2.70 -0.77
C ILE A 4 11.22 2.86 -1.94
N ILE A 5 10.23 3.71 -1.77
CA ILE A 5 9.28 4.09 -2.82
C ILE A 5 9.21 5.60 -2.97
N LYS A 6 8.87 6.06 -4.17
CA LYS A 6 8.53 7.47 -4.43
C LYS A 6 7.01 7.58 -4.46
N PHE A 7 6.46 8.45 -3.62
CA PHE A 7 5.02 8.65 -3.48
C PHE A 7 4.77 10.12 -3.15
N LYS A 8 3.92 10.81 -3.93
CA LYS A 8 3.64 12.25 -3.80
C LYS A 8 4.91 13.09 -3.67
N GLU A 9 5.82 12.92 -4.63
CA GLU A 9 7.10 13.64 -4.71
C GLU A 9 8.08 13.37 -3.55
N ASN A 10 7.72 12.50 -2.59
CA ASN A 10 8.54 12.17 -1.44
C ASN A 10 9.07 10.74 -1.55
N TYR A 11 10.31 10.53 -1.10
CA TYR A 11 10.86 9.19 -0.91
C TYR A 11 10.52 8.71 0.49
N ILE A 12 9.76 7.62 0.58
CA ILE A 12 9.39 6.99 1.84
C ILE A 12 9.93 5.57 1.88
N ARG A 13 10.34 5.11 3.06
CA ARG A 13 10.65 3.69 3.30
C ARG A 13 9.39 3.00 3.77
N ILE A 14 9.11 1.84 3.22
CA ILE A 14 7.99 1.00 3.62
C ILE A 14 8.45 -0.40 3.98
N CYS A 15 7.79 -1.02 4.96
CA CYS A 15 8.11 -2.36 5.43
C CYS A 15 6.82 -3.12 5.74
N SER A 16 6.60 -4.25 5.08
CA SER A 16 5.55 -5.19 5.46
C SER A 16 5.99 -5.98 6.71
N THR A 17 5.05 -6.18 7.62
CA THR A 17 5.24 -7.03 8.81
C THR A 17 4.52 -8.38 8.64
N ASN A 18 4.84 -9.34 9.51
CA ASN A 18 4.18 -10.65 9.53
C ASN A 18 2.67 -10.57 9.84
N SER A 19 2.22 -9.47 10.44
CA SER A 19 0.83 -9.26 10.84
C SER A 19 0.03 -8.48 9.79
N SER A 20 0.43 -8.53 8.52
CA SER A 20 -0.26 -7.81 7.43
C SER A 20 -0.17 -6.28 7.51
N HIS A 21 0.62 -5.74 8.43
CA HIS A 21 0.77 -4.29 8.53
C HIS A 21 1.75 -3.79 7.49
N LEU A 22 1.52 -2.57 7.03
CA LEU A 22 2.51 -1.78 6.32
C LEU A 22 2.95 -0.64 7.21
N LEU A 23 4.25 -0.58 7.48
CA LEU A 23 4.86 0.54 8.19
C LEU A 23 5.52 1.48 7.20
N GLN A 24 5.45 2.78 7.46
CA GLN A 24 6.10 3.84 6.71
C GLN A 24 7.15 4.55 7.58
N SER A 25 8.23 4.98 6.95
CA SER A 25 9.20 5.90 7.52
C SER A 25 9.54 7.03 6.55
N THR A 26 9.47 8.26 7.05
CA THR A 26 9.81 9.51 6.34
C THR A 26 11.18 10.05 6.74
N ASP A 27 11.82 9.46 7.75
CA ASP A 27 13.09 9.91 8.34
C ASP A 27 14.26 8.96 8.06
N ARG A 28 14.18 8.27 6.91
CA ARG A 28 15.16 7.28 6.43
C ARG A 28 15.26 6.02 7.29
N GLY A 29 14.19 5.66 8.01
CA GLY A 29 14.09 4.42 8.78
C GLY A 29 14.42 4.57 10.26
N LYS A 30 14.54 5.80 10.78
CA LYS A 30 14.82 6.06 12.20
C LYS A 30 13.57 5.86 13.05
N SER A 31 12.41 6.26 12.54
CA SER A 31 11.09 6.01 13.12
C SER A 31 10.15 5.41 12.08
N TRP A 32 9.13 4.69 12.57
CA TRP A 32 8.17 3.98 11.75
C TRP A 32 6.76 4.20 12.28
N GLU A 33 5.84 4.51 11.39
CA GLU A 33 4.43 4.73 11.68
C GLU A 33 3.57 3.75 10.89
N LEU A 34 2.37 3.45 11.40
CA LEU A 34 1.44 2.54 10.76
C LEU A 34 0.82 3.22 9.53
N LEU A 35 1.06 2.67 8.34
CA LEU A 35 0.48 3.14 7.09
C LEU A 35 -0.75 2.33 6.69
N PHE A 36 -0.72 1.03 6.97
CA PHE A 36 -1.83 0.11 6.77
C PHE A 36 -1.89 -0.84 7.96
N ASP A 37 -3.06 -0.91 8.59
CA ASP A 37 -3.30 -1.66 9.82
C ASP A 37 -3.78 -3.10 9.60
N GLY A 38 -3.98 -3.52 8.34
CA GLY A 38 -4.44 -4.87 8.02
C GLY A 38 -5.85 -5.20 8.52
N THR A 39 -6.63 -4.21 8.95
CA THR A 39 -7.93 -4.41 9.63
C THR A 39 -9.00 -5.06 8.76
N PHE A 40 -8.83 -5.06 7.43
CA PHE A 40 -9.71 -5.78 6.51
C PHE A 40 -9.41 -7.30 6.48
N MET A 41 -9.52 -7.99 7.63
CA MET A 41 -9.51 -9.46 7.80
C MET A 41 -8.26 -10.22 7.29
N MET A 42 -7.16 -10.22 8.07
CA MET A 42 -6.04 -11.18 7.97
C MET A 42 -5.50 -11.38 6.53
N ASN A 43 -4.77 -10.40 6.00
CA ASN A 43 -4.30 -10.42 4.61
C ASN A 43 -2.77 -10.41 4.55
N SER A 44 -2.11 -11.52 4.25
CA SER A 44 -0.66 -11.46 4.04
C SER A 44 -0.37 -10.56 2.84
N ILE A 45 0.42 -9.49 3.05
CA ILE A 45 0.89 -8.64 1.95
C ILE A 45 1.90 -9.47 1.17
N MET A 46 1.52 -9.85 -0.06
CA MET A 46 2.34 -10.69 -0.94
C MET A 46 3.32 -9.82 -1.73
N LYS A 47 2.83 -8.68 -2.23
CA LYS A 47 3.62 -7.74 -3.02
C LYS A 47 3.15 -6.32 -2.79
N ILE A 48 4.08 -5.38 -2.96
CA ILE A 48 3.80 -3.95 -2.87
C ILE A 48 4.34 -3.32 -4.14
N ALA A 49 3.47 -2.59 -4.86
CA ALA A 49 3.82 -1.76 -6.00
C ALA A 49 3.39 -0.33 -5.73
N CYS A 50 4.03 0.63 -6.38
CA CYS A 50 3.69 2.04 -6.24
C CYS A 50 4.11 2.82 -7.48
N ASP A 51 3.49 3.97 -7.65
CA ASP A 51 4.00 5.07 -8.47
C ASP A 51 3.90 6.38 -7.68
N ASP A 52 4.14 7.51 -8.34
CA ASP A 52 4.06 8.83 -7.70
C ASP A 52 2.65 9.17 -7.17
N LYS A 53 1.61 8.45 -7.59
CA LYS A 53 0.19 8.74 -7.32
C LYS A 53 -0.47 7.75 -6.36
N ILE A 54 -0.11 6.47 -6.44
CA ILE A 54 -0.76 5.38 -5.70
C ILE A 54 0.22 4.40 -5.07
N ILE A 55 -0.25 3.75 -4.01
CA ILE A 55 0.33 2.53 -3.46
C ILE A 55 -0.67 1.40 -3.70
N LEU A 56 -0.19 0.31 -4.28
CA LEU A 56 -0.93 -0.93 -4.53
C LEU A 56 -0.36 -2.04 -3.64
N LEU A 57 -1.21 -2.63 -2.81
CA LEU A 57 -0.90 -3.84 -2.05
C LEU A 57 -1.62 -5.01 -2.71
N ASP A 58 -0.83 -5.99 -3.11
CA ASP A 58 -1.32 -7.29 -3.53
C ASP A 58 -1.38 -8.19 -2.30
N SER A 59 -2.55 -8.80 -2.09
CA SER A 59 -2.80 -9.69 -0.98
C SER A 59 -3.55 -10.93 -1.43
N ASN A 60 -3.50 -11.97 -0.60
CA ASN A 60 -4.22 -13.22 -0.83
C ASN A 60 -5.76 -13.10 -0.84
N LYS A 61 -6.35 -11.94 -0.56
CA LYS A 61 -7.80 -11.71 -0.56
C LYS A 61 -8.25 -10.51 -1.42
N GLY A 62 -7.39 -10.08 -2.34
CA GLY A 62 -7.63 -8.98 -3.26
C GLY A 62 -6.58 -7.88 -3.18
N TYR A 63 -6.86 -6.79 -3.87
CA TYR A 63 -5.97 -5.65 -4.01
C TYR A 63 -6.40 -4.50 -3.10
N PHE A 64 -5.43 -3.79 -2.54
CA PHE A 64 -5.68 -2.56 -1.79
C PHE A 64 -4.95 -1.41 -2.45
N ILE A 65 -5.70 -0.36 -2.80
CA ILE A 65 -5.15 0.84 -3.43
C ILE A 65 -5.32 2.01 -2.49
N SER A 66 -4.26 2.81 -2.37
CA SER A 66 -4.33 4.10 -1.69
C SER A 66 -3.73 5.21 -2.54
N LYS A 67 -4.52 6.28 -2.74
CA LYS A 67 -4.07 7.56 -3.29
C LYS A 67 -3.51 8.50 -2.21
N SER A 68 -3.72 8.20 -0.93
CA SER A 68 -3.37 9.09 0.19
C SER A 68 -2.34 8.52 1.15
N GLY A 69 -2.13 7.20 1.15
CA GLY A 69 -1.43 6.46 2.20
C GLY A 69 -2.28 6.25 3.46
N MET A 70 -3.33 7.05 3.68
CA MET A 70 -4.14 7.02 4.89
C MET A 70 -5.42 6.19 4.72
N PHE A 71 -6.03 6.26 3.54
CA PHE A 71 -7.27 5.57 3.22
C PHE A 71 -7.03 4.53 2.14
N TRP A 72 -7.58 3.35 2.35
CA TRP A 72 -7.35 2.19 1.50
C TRP A 72 -8.68 1.69 0.97
N ILE A 73 -8.75 1.52 -0.35
CA ILE A 73 -9.91 0.95 -1.01
C ILE A 73 -9.55 -0.49 -1.39
N LYS A 74 -10.44 -1.42 -1.03
CA LYS A 74 -10.29 -2.84 -1.36
C LYS A 74 -11.00 -3.14 -2.67
N TYR A 75 -10.30 -3.82 -3.57
CA TYR A 75 -10.81 -4.39 -4.80
C TYR A 75 -10.69 -5.92 -4.73
N VAL A 76 -11.80 -6.62 -4.91
CA VAL A 76 -11.83 -8.09 -4.83
C VAL A 76 -11.63 -8.74 -6.20
N ASP A 77 -11.88 -7.97 -7.27
CA ASP A 77 -11.76 -8.42 -8.66
C ASP A 77 -11.02 -7.37 -9.50
N LEU A 78 -10.31 -7.83 -10.54
CA LEU A 78 -9.56 -7.01 -11.48
C LEU A 78 -10.47 -6.12 -12.34
N GLU A 79 -11.70 -6.57 -12.65
CA GLU A 79 -12.68 -5.78 -13.41
C GLU A 79 -12.96 -4.42 -12.72
N GLN A 80 -12.99 -4.38 -11.38
CA GLN A 80 -13.21 -3.15 -10.62
C GLN A 80 -12.02 -2.18 -10.64
N ILE A 81 -10.84 -2.65 -11.05
CA ILE A 81 -9.63 -1.84 -11.18
C ILE A 81 -9.57 -1.19 -12.56
N GLU A 82 -10.07 -1.86 -13.60
CA GLU A 82 -10.12 -1.33 -14.97
C GLU A 82 -11.02 -0.09 -15.06
N ASP A 83 -12.15 -0.08 -14.35
CA ASP A 83 -13.04 1.08 -14.25
C ASP A 83 -12.34 2.36 -13.70
N LEU A 84 -11.26 2.22 -12.92
CA LEU A 84 -10.49 3.36 -12.40
C LEU A 84 -9.49 3.92 -13.40
N ALA A 85 -9.08 3.13 -14.40
CA ALA A 85 -8.15 3.56 -15.42
C ALA A 85 -8.84 4.52 -16.42
N ASP A 86 -10.15 4.33 -16.64
CA ASP A 86 -10.95 5.05 -17.63
C ASP A 86 -11.54 6.38 -17.12
N GLU A 87 -11.43 6.69 -15.82
CA GLU A 87 -11.89 7.97 -15.23
C GLU A 87 -10.84 9.12 -15.29
N ASN A 88 -9.76 9.01 -16.07
CA ASN A 88 -8.76 10.08 -16.27
C ASN A 88 -8.67 10.56 -17.72
#